data_AF-A0A2V7MZK5-F1
#
_entry.id   AF-A0A2V7MZK5-F1
#
_cell.length_a   1.000
_cell.length_b   1.000
_cell.length_c   1.000
_cell.angle_alpha   90.00
_cell.angle_beta   90.00
_cell.angle_gamma   90.00
#
_symmetry.space_group_name_H-M   'P 1'
#
loop_
_entity.id
_entity.type
_entity.pdbx_description
1 polymer ?
#
loop_
_entity_poly.entity_id
_entity_poly.type
_entity_poly.pdbx_seq_one_letter_code
_entity_poly.pdbx_strand_id
1 'polypeptide(L)'
;MCWPTSTGSARVTTEARLKALFRARLHLEVPSPDTDLLETGLLDSLLIVELLLHIERELGRTLPMEELELEDFRTLATIARRIERSGPPTRLRA
;
A
#
# COMPACT_ATOMS: atom_id res chain seq x y z
N MET A 1 1.97 -14.82 11.62
CA MET A 1 1.94 -13.60 12.45
C MET A 1 0.48 -13.30 12.73
N CYS A 2 0.03 -13.53 13.97
CA CYS A 2 -1.35 -13.28 14.37
C CYS A 2 -1.50 -11.80 14.70
N TRP A 3 -2.26 -11.07 13.89
CA TRP A 3 -2.69 -9.72 14.25
C TRP A 3 -3.67 -9.80 15.43
N PRO A 4 -3.62 -8.90 16.43
CA PRO A 4 -4.52 -8.94 17.56
C PRO A 4 -5.96 -8.65 17.08
N THR A 5 -6.82 -9.66 17.13
CA THR A 5 -8.28 -9.49 17.09
C THR A 5 -8.77 -9.32 18.52
N SER A 6 -8.78 -8.09 19.02
CA SER A 6 -9.42 -7.76 20.31
C SER A 6 -10.01 -6.36 20.28
N THR A 7 -11.34 -6.35 20.18
CA THR A 7 -12.29 -5.43 20.82
C THR A 7 -11.96 -3.94 20.85
N GLY A 8 -12.51 -3.24 19.85
CA GLY A 8 -12.45 -1.80 19.64
C GLY A 8 -12.49 -1.54 18.15
N SER A 9 -13.65 -1.73 17.50
CA SER A 9 -13.77 -1.67 16.03
C SER A 9 -13.69 -0.22 15.52
N ALA A 10 -12.54 0.41 15.68
CA ALA A 10 -12.12 1.43 14.73
C ALA A 10 -11.76 0.68 13.46
N ARG A 11 -12.59 0.79 12.43
CA ARG A 11 -12.36 0.22 11.10
C ARG A 11 -10.96 0.65 10.64
N VAL A 12 -9.97 -0.25 10.72
CA VAL A 12 -8.59 0.09 10.37
C VAL A 12 -8.58 0.54 8.92
N THR A 13 -8.18 1.80 8.70
CA THR A 13 -8.16 2.41 7.36
C THR A 13 -7.08 1.77 6.50
N THR A 14 -7.25 1.85 5.18
CA THR A 14 -6.25 1.37 4.22
C THR A 14 -4.90 2.04 4.45
N GLU A 15 -4.90 3.34 4.77
CA GLU A 15 -3.71 4.11 5.14
C GLU A 15 -2.97 3.53 6.35
N ALA A 16 -3.69 3.19 7.43
CA ALA A 16 -3.08 2.62 8.62
C ALA A 16 -2.43 1.25 8.33
N ARG A 17 -3.07 0.43 7.47
CA ARG A 17 -2.49 -0.84 7.00
C ARG A 17 -1.27 -0.60 6.12
N LEU A 18 -1.32 0.39 5.24
CA LEU A 18 -0.20 0.73 4.38
C LEU A 18 1.00 1.21 5.20
N LYS A 19 0.77 2.07 6.19
CA LYS A 19 1.83 2.56 7.09
C LYS A 19 2.49 1.41 7.85
N ALA A 20 1.70 0.44 8.32
CA ALA A 20 2.23 -0.77 8.95
C ALA A 20 3.04 -1.64 7.96
N LEU A 21 2.58 -1.78 6.72
CA LEU A 21 3.28 -2.52 5.65
C LEU A 21 4.62 -1.86 5.32
N PHE A 22 4.65 -0.53 5.13
CA PHE A 22 5.88 0.21 4.85
C PHE A 22 6.92 -0.01 5.95
N ARG A 23 6.52 0.08 7.22
CA ARG A 23 7.42 -0.17 8.35
C ARG A 23 7.91 -1.63 8.40
N ALA A 24 7.02 -2.59 8.20
CA ALA A 24 7.30 -4.01 8.42
C ALA A 24 8.03 -4.68 7.24
N ARG A 25 7.82 -4.20 6.01
CA ARG A 25 8.34 -4.82 4.78
C ARG A 25 9.38 -3.98 4.08
N LEU A 26 9.13 -2.67 3.99
CA LEU A 26 10.03 -1.74 3.28
C LEU A 26 11.01 -1.04 4.24
N HIS A 27 10.85 -1.23 5.56
CA HIS A 27 11.64 -0.55 6.59
C HIS A 27 11.59 0.98 6.48
N LEU A 28 10.49 1.52 5.94
CA LEU A 28 10.27 2.95 5.73
C LEU A 28 9.37 3.54 6.82
N GLU A 29 9.77 4.70 7.36
CA GLU A 29 8.91 5.50 8.23
C GLU A 29 8.31 6.67 7.45
N VAL A 30 7.00 6.59 7.20
CA VAL A 30 6.25 7.66 6.53
C VAL A 30 5.75 8.67 7.58
N PRO A 31 6.22 9.94 7.55
CA PRO A 31 5.89 10.92 8.56
C PRO A 31 4.42 11.37 8.50
N SER A 32 3.88 11.62 7.30
CA SER A 32 2.49 12.02 7.08
C SER A 32 1.87 11.28 5.88
N PRO A 33 0.55 10.98 5.89
CA PRO A 33 -0.11 10.37 4.73
C PRO A 33 -0.02 11.21 3.45
N ASP A 34 0.13 12.53 3.58
CA ASP A 34 0.24 13.49 2.48
C ASP A 34 1.69 13.81 2.08
N THR A 35 2.68 13.17 2.72
CA THR A 35 4.09 13.36 2.36
C THR A 35 4.34 12.83 0.95
N ASP A 36 5.01 13.64 0.13
CA ASP A 36 5.48 13.22 -1.19
C ASP A 36 6.66 12.24 -1.05
N LEU A 37 6.38 10.96 -1.22
CA LEU A 37 7.33 9.87 -0.99
C LEU A 37 8.39 9.80 -2.09
N LEU A 38 8.07 10.26 -3.30
CA LEU A 38 9.00 10.28 -4.43
C LEU A 38 9.94 11.49 -4.32
N GLU A 39 9.39 12.68 -4.04
CA GLU A 39 10.18 13.90 -3.87
C GLU A 39 11.13 13.79 -2.66
N THR A 40 10.68 13.15 -1.58
CA THR A 40 11.53 12.89 -0.40
C THR A 40 12.54 11.74 -0.60
N GLY A 41 12.42 10.97 -1.69
CA GLY A 41 13.25 9.80 -1.95
C GLY A 41 12.98 8.62 -1.01
N LEU A 42 11.86 8.62 -0.28
CA LEU A 42 11.41 7.50 0.53
C LEU A 42 10.92 6.34 -0.33
N LEU A 43 10.38 6.64 -1.50
CA LEU A 43 10.01 5.67 -2.53
C LEU A 43 10.82 5.95 -3.80
N ASP A 44 11.40 4.89 -4.34
CA ASP A 44 12.02 4.86 -5.65
C ASP A 44 11.32 3.82 -6.54
N SER A 45 11.74 3.74 -7.81
CA SER A 45 11.14 2.83 -8.78
C SER A 45 11.22 1.35 -8.39
N LEU A 46 12.27 0.92 -7.67
CA LEU A 46 12.43 -0.45 -7.20
C LEU A 46 11.50 -0.73 -6.02
N LEU A 47 11.46 0.19 -5.05
CA LEU A 47 10.58 0.09 -3.89
C LEU A 47 9.10 0.11 -4.26
N ILE A 48 8.71 0.79 -5.35
CA ILE A 48 7.35 0.70 -5.89
C ILE A 48 7.02 -0.74 -6.31
N VAL A 49 7.93 -1.43 -7.01
CA VAL A 49 7.71 -2.83 -7.43
C VAL A 49 7.60 -3.74 -6.21
N GLU A 50 8.46 -3.56 -5.20
CA GLU A 50 8.38 -4.31 -3.94
C GLU A 50 7.08 -4.03 -3.18
N LEU A 51 6.66 -2.77 -3.13
CA LEU A 51 5.40 -2.35 -2.52
C LEU A 51 4.21 -3.07 -3.17
N LEU A 52 4.15 -3.13 -4.51
CA LEU A 52 3.07 -3.80 -5.24
C LEU A 52 2.99 -5.28 -4.87
N LEU A 53 4.14 -5.95 -4.81
CA LEU A 53 4.21 -7.36 -4.41
C LEU A 53 3.73 -7.59 -2.98
N HIS A 54 4.06 -6.69 -2.05
CA HIS A 54 3.61 -6.78 -0.66
C HIS A 54 2.12 -6.44 -0.52
N ILE A 55 1.59 -5.48 -1.28
CA ILE A 55 0.16 -5.18 -1.32
C ILE A 55 -0.61 -6.41 -1.79
N GLU A 56 -0.17 -7.07 -2.85
CA GLU A 56 -0.83 -8.26 -3.36
C GLU A 56 -0.84 -9.39 -2.34
N ARG A 57 0.30 -9.65 -1.68
CA ARG A 57 0.45 -10.73 -0.69
C ARG A 57 -0.29 -10.48 0.62
N GLU A 58 -0.26 -9.26 1.14
CA GLU A 58 -0.78 -8.94 2.48
C GLU A 58 -2.22 -8.41 2.44
N LEU A 59 -2.58 -7.67 1.39
CA LEU A 59 -3.91 -7.07 1.25
C LEU A 59 -4.80 -7.85 0.27
N GLY A 60 -4.24 -8.77 -0.51
CA GLY A 60 -4.98 -9.53 -1.52
C GLY A 60 -5.51 -8.65 -2.65
N ARG A 61 -4.81 -7.55 -2.96
CA ARG A 61 -5.21 -6.57 -3.98
C ARG A 61 -4.19 -6.58 -5.10
N THR A 62 -4.67 -6.82 -6.33
CA THR A 62 -3.83 -6.75 -7.51
C THR A 62 -3.92 -5.33 -8.09
N LEU A 63 -2.75 -4.73 -8.32
CA LEU A 63 -2.62 -3.42 -8.95
C LEU A 63 -1.82 -3.61 -10.23
N PRO A 64 -2.47 -3.65 -11.41
CA PRO A 64 -1.78 -3.85 -12.68
C PRO A 64 -0.90 -2.63 -12.98
N MET A 65 0.40 -2.87 -13.22
CA MET A 65 1.39 -1.82 -13.46
C MET A 65 1.02 -0.95 -14.67
N GLU A 66 0.31 -1.50 -15.65
CA GLU A 66 -0.10 -0.79 -16.87
C GLU A 66 -1.15 0.31 -16.60
N GLU A 67 -1.87 0.22 -15.48
CA GLU A 67 -2.88 1.21 -15.06
C GLU A 67 -2.38 2.14 -13.94
N LEU A 68 -1.12 2.00 -13.55
CA LEU A 68 -0.52 2.72 -12.44
C LEU A 68 0.40 3.81 -12.96
N GLU A 69 0.16 5.04 -12.51
CA GLU A 69 1.02 6.18 -12.81
C GLU A 69 1.89 6.51 -11.60
N LEU A 70 3.02 7.18 -11.82
CA LEU A 70 3.89 7.62 -10.71
C LEU A 70 3.13 8.51 -9.72
N GLU A 71 2.13 9.25 -10.19
CA GLU A 71 1.25 10.08 -9.38
C GLU A 71 0.43 9.27 -8.37
N ASP A 72 0.09 8.02 -8.66
CA ASP A 72 -0.63 7.14 -7.73
C ASP A 72 0.23 6.79 -6.50
N PHE A 73 1.56 6.78 -6.66
CA PHE A 73 2.53 6.44 -5.60
C PHE A 73 3.10 7.64 -4.87
N ARG A 74 2.69 8.85 -5.25
CA ARG A 74 3.24 10.10 -4.74
C ARG A 74 3.07 10.23 -3.23
N THR A 75 1.94 9.79 -2.68
CA THR A 75 1.64 9.89 -1.26
C THR A 75 1.02 8.61 -0.73
N LEU A 76 1.06 8.39 0.58
CA LEU A 76 0.42 7.23 1.19
C LEU A 76 -1.12 7.30 1.03
N ALA A 77 -1.69 8.50 1.04
CA ALA A 77 -3.12 8.73 0.76
C ALA A 77 -3.53 8.37 -0.67
N THR A 78 -2.72 8.74 -1.69
CA THR A 78 -3.01 8.37 -3.10
C THR A 78 -2.94 6.86 -3.29
N ILE A 79 -1.95 6.20 -2.70
CA ILE A 79 -1.81 4.74 -2.77
C ILE A 79 -3.02 4.07 -2.11
N ALA A 80 -3.43 4.54 -0.92
CA ALA A 80 -4.60 4.00 -0.23
C ALA A 80 -5.87 4.14 -1.09
N ARG A 81 -6.11 5.30 -1.70
CA ARG A 81 -7.23 5.52 -2.63
C ARG A 81 -7.16 4.60 -3.85
N ARG A 82 -5.97 4.38 -4.41
CA ARG A 82 -5.76 3.46 -5.54
C ARG A 82 -6.12 2.02 -5.17
N ILE A 83 -5.71 1.57 -3.98
CA ILE A 83 -6.06 0.25 -3.44
C ILE A 83 -7.57 0.10 -3.19
N GLU A 84 -8.22 1.15 -2.71
CA GLU A 84 -9.67 1.12 -2.47
C GLU A 84 -10.48 1.06 -3.77
N ARG A 85 -9.95 1.69 -4.83
CA ARG A 85 -10.51 1.63 -6.19
C ARG A 85 -10.25 0.32 -6.91
N SER A 86 -9.17 -0.39 -6.59
CA SER A 86 -8.93 -1.70 -7.19
C SER A 86 -9.95 -2.70 -6.66
N GLY A 87 -10.65 -3.38 -7.57
CA GLY A 87 -11.66 -4.36 -7.22
C GLY A 87 -11.12 -5.53 -6.39
N PRO A 88 -11.97 -6.46 -5.93
CA PRO A 88 -11.51 -7.70 -5.32
C PRO A 88 -10.52 -8.42 -6.27
N PRO A 89 -9.57 -9.21 -5.71
CA PRO A 89 -8.48 -9.79 -6.49
C PRO A 89 -9.02 -10.42 -7.77
N THR A 90 -8.57 -9.93 -8.92
CA THR A 90 -8.76 -10.61 -10.20
C THR A 90 -8.05 -11.95 -10.03
N ARG A 91 -8.81 -13.00 -9.71
CA ARG A 91 -8.27 -14.35 -9.74
C ARG A 91 -7.82 -14.58 -11.18
N LEU A 92 -6.53 -14.48 -11.43
CA LEU A 92 -5.96 -14.94 -12.69
C LEU A 92 -6.31 -16.43 -12.78
N ARG A 93 -7.33 -16.76 -13.57
CA ARG A 93 -7.71 -18.13 -13.85
C ARG A 93 -6.76 -18.67 -14.91
N ALA A 94 -5.92 -19.61 -14.46
CA ALA A 94 -5.14 -20.58 -15.24
C ALA A 94 -3.99 -20.03 -16.10
#